data_AF-A0A382KD95-F1
#
_entry.id   AF-A0A382KD95-F1
#
_cell.length_a   1.000
_cell.length_b   1.000
_cell.length_c   1.000
_cell.angle_alpha   90.00
_cell.angle_beta   90.00
_cell.angle_gamma   90.00
#
_symmetry.space_group_name_H-M   'P 1'
#
loop_
_entity.id
_entity.type
_entity.pdbx_description
1 polymer ?
#
loop_
_entity_poly.entity_id
_entity_poly.type
_entity_poly.pdbx_seq_one_letter_code
_entity_poly.pdbx_strand_id
1 'polypeptide(L)' 'MSKEDLRHKILQLVEQFGEDNLIKTPFKEGDVIPPSGKVIGASELKMMTDAVLDG' A
#
# COMPACT_ATOMS: atom_id res chain seq x y z
N MET A 1 -12.49 -21.56 7.76
CA MET A 1 -11.88 -20.52 6.91
C MET A 1 -10.82 -21.21 6.07
N SER A 2 -10.96 -21.16 4.74
CA SER A 2 -9.99 -21.75 3.82
C SER A 2 -8.74 -20.87 3.68
N LYS A 3 -7.67 -21.42 3.06
CA LYS A 3 -6.47 -20.64 2.72
C LYS A 3 -6.81 -19.46 1.80
N GLU A 4 -7.72 -19.67 0.84
CA GLU A 4 -8.19 -18.63 -0.08
C GLU A 4 -8.99 -17.54 0.64
N ASP A 5 -9.83 -17.91 1.62
CA ASP A 5 -10.58 -16.93 2.42
C ASP A 5 -9.63 -16.04 3.24
N LEU A 6 -8.56 -16.63 3.80
CA LEU A 6 -7.50 -15.92 4.52
C LEU A 6 -6.75 -14.96 3.58
N ARG A 7 -6.34 -15.45 2.40
CA ARG A 7 -5.64 -14.67 1.39
C ARG A 7 -6.47 -13.46 0.97
N HIS A 8 -7.74 -13.66 0.60
CA HIS A 8 -8.65 -12.57 0.26
C HIS A 8 -8.80 -11.54 1.39
N LYS A 9 -8.97 -12.00 2.64
CA LYS A 9 -9.11 -11.09 3.78
C LYS A 9 -7.84 -10.25 3.99
N ILE A 10 -6.66 -10.82 3.83
CA ILE A 10 -5.38 -10.09 3.93
C ILE A 10 -5.30 -9.03 2.84
N LEU A 11 -5.58 -9.38 1.58
CA LEU A 11 -5.51 -8.44 0.46
C LEU A 11 -6.48 -7.27 0.62
N GLN A 12 -7.70 -7.52 1.11
CA GLN A 12 -8.67 -6.46 1.41
C GLN A 12 -8.18 -5.51 2.50
N LEU A 13 -7.60 -6.04 3.57
CA LEU A 13 -7.07 -5.23 4.67
C LEU A 13 -5.87 -4.38 4.22
N VAL A 14 -5.01 -4.92 3.37
CA VAL A 14 -3.86 -4.19 2.80
C VAL A 14 -4.31 -3.08 1.87
N GLU A 15 -5.34 -3.32 1.06
CA GLU A 15 -5.93 -2.32 0.17
C GLU A 15 -6.52 -1.16 0.99
N GLN A 16 -7.34 -1.46 2.00
CA GLN A 16 -7.88 -0.45 2.93
C GLN A 16 -6.77 0.34 3.63
N PHE A 17 -5.74 -0.35 4.13
CA PHE A 17 -4.61 0.30 4.77
C PHE A 17 -3.90 1.29 3.82
N GLY A 18 -3.70 0.89 2.56
CA GLY A 18 -3.08 1.74 1.54
C GLY A 18 -3.91 2.97 1.22
N GLU A 19 -5.23 2.83 1.11
CA GLU A 19 -6.14 3.97 0.85
C GLU A 19 -6.11 5.00 1.99
N ASP A 20 -6.08 4.54 3.24
CA ASP A 20 -6.14 5.41 4.42
C ASP A 20 -4.80 6.06 4.78
N ASN A 21 -3.67 5.38 4.52
CA ASN A 21 -2.36 5.80 5.05
C ASN A 21 -1.43 6.44 4.01
N LEU A 22 -1.74 6.35 2.72
CA LEU A 22 -0.91 6.95 1.65
C LEU A 22 -1.28 8.39 1.32
N ILE A 23 -1.97 9.07 2.25
CA ILE A 23 -2.35 10.48 2.13
C ILE A 23 -1.08 11.30 1.91
N LYS A 24 -1.00 11.97 0.76
CA LYS A 24 0.08 12.88 0.43
C LYS A 24 0.00 14.09 1.35
N THR A 25 1.02 14.28 2.18
CA THR A 25 1.19 15.51 2.95
C THR A 25 1.18 16.70 1.97
N PRO A 26 0.30 17.71 2.17
CA PRO A 26 0.30 18.88 1.31
C PRO A 26 1.63 19.62 1.46
N PHE A 27 2.13 20.14 0.34
CA PHE A 27 3.34 20.95 0.30
C PHE A 27 3.18 22.21 1.16
N LYS A 28 4.25 22.56 1.89
CA LYS A 28 4.39 23.81 2.63
C LYS A 28 5.64 24.54 2.16
N GLU A 29 5.56 25.87 2.12
CA GLU A 29 6.72 26.70 1.85
C GLU A 29 7.85 26.37 2.85
N GLY A 30 9.06 26.14 2.35
CA GLY A 30 10.20 25.67 3.14
C GLY A 30 10.38 24.15 3.17
N ASP A 31 9.48 23.35 2.60
CA ASP A 31 9.66 21.90 2.48
C ASP A 31 10.83 21.56 1.55
N VAL A 32 11.62 20.57 1.95
CA VAL A 32 12.71 20.02 1.12
C VAL A 32 12.10 19.11 0.05
N ILE A 33 12.28 19.46 -1.22
CA ILE A 33 11.85 18.64 -2.35
C ILE A 33 12.99 17.71 -2.77
N PRO A 34 12.86 16.38 -2.59
CA PRO A 34 13.89 15.45 -3.02
C PRO A 34 13.91 15.34 -4.56
N PRO A 35 15.07 15.04 -5.19
CA PRO A 35 15.19 14.89 -6.64
C PRO A 35 14.50 13.63 -7.18
N SER A 36 14.18 12.69 -6.30
CA SER A 36 13.44 11.46 -6.61
C SER A 36 12.71 10.95 -5.35
N GLY A 37 11.67 10.14 -5.55
CA GLY A 37 10.89 9.59 -4.44
C GLY A 37 10.03 8.41 -4.90
N LYS A 38 9.80 7.46 -4.01
CA LYS A 38 8.90 6.34 -4.26
C LYS A 38 7.46 6.82 -4.15
N VAL A 39 6.67 6.59 -5.19
CA VAL A 39 5.22 6.81 -5.19
C VAL A 39 4.57 5.44 -5.37
N ILE A 40 4.05 4.89 -4.28
CA ILE A 40 3.30 3.63 -4.28
C ILE A 40 1.91 3.87 -3.69
N GLY A 41 0.92 3.20 -4.25
CA GLY A 41 -0.49 3.21 -3.87
C GLY A 41 -0.92 1.91 -3.18
N ALA A 42 -2.21 1.84 -2.85
CA ALA A 42 -2.84 0.64 -2.29
C ALA A 42 -2.70 -0.58 -3.22
N SER A 43 -2.82 -0.36 -4.54
CA SER A 43 -2.70 -1.42 -5.54
C SER A 43 -1.31 -2.06 -5.54
N GLU A 44 -0.24 -1.26 -5.49
CA GLU A 44 1.13 -1.79 -5.44
C GLU A 44 1.36 -2.59 -4.16
N LEU A 45 0.89 -2.10 -3.00
CA LEU A 45 1.01 -2.80 -1.72
C LEU A 45 0.26 -4.15 -1.72
N LYS A 46 -0.95 -4.18 -2.29
CA LYS A 46 -1.74 -5.40 -2.44
C LYS A 46 -1.02 -6.44 -3.30
N MET A 47 -0.51 -6.05 -4.47
CA MET A 47 0.23 -6.97 -5.36
C MET A 47 1.51 -7.50 -4.72
N MET A 48 2.25 -6.65 -4.00
CA MET A 48 3.45 -7.08 -3.26
C MET A 48 3.09 -8.10 -2.17
N THR A 49 1.98 -7.88 -1.48
CA THR A 49 1.49 -8.81 -0.45
C THR A 49 1.04 -10.13 -1.07
N ASP A 50 0.36 -10.08 -2.22
CA ASP A 50 -0.06 -11.27 -2.96
C ASP A 50 1.12 -12.18 -3.29
N ALA A 51 2.21 -11.58 -3.80
CA ALA A 51 3.45 -12.28 -4.11
C ALA A 51 4.12 -12.90 -2.87
N VAL A 52 3.97 -12.31 -1.68
CA VAL A 52 4.48 -12.88 -0.42
C VAL A 52 3.67 -14.10 0.02
N LEU A 53 2.35 -14.11 -0.25
CA LEU A 53 1.44 -15.20 0.14
C LEU A 53 1.47 -16.41 -0.81
N ASP A 54 2.05 -16.24 -2.00
CA ASP A 54 2.27 -17.32 -2.98
C ASP A 54 3.48 -18.21 -2.64
N GLY A 55 4.34 -17.79 -1.69
CA GLY A 55 5.53 -18.52 -1.23
C GLY A 55 5.26 -19.69 -0.28
#